data_AF-A0A4S8RK67-F1
#
_entry.id   AF-A0A4S8RK67-F1
#
_cell.length_a   1.000
_cell.length_b   1.000
_cell.length_c   1.000
_cell.angle_alpha   90.00
_cell.angle_beta   90.00
_cell.angle_gamma   90.00
#
_symmetry.space_group_name_H-M   'P 1'
#
loop_
_entity.id
_entity.type
_entity.pdbx_description
1 polymer ?
#
loop_
_entity_poly.entity_id
_entity_poly.type
_entity_poly.pdbx_seq_one_letter_code
_entity_poly.pdbx_strand_id
1 'polypeptide(L)'
;MSDILENSTYQIQELLVRMERNNKLIQRLAEKLSSYTCEPHDYSCFEKLYELKRSFKRYTTDQKHIMDRLKQKTKQIPEDLDKEIERHFTHFRQLEKDMDSYLLDTDKYS
;
A
#
# COMPACT_ATOMS: atom_id res chain seq x y z
N MET A 1 16.52 -13.83 28.43
CA MET A 1 16.83 -13.89 26.97
C MET A 1 15.65 -14.39 26.14
N SER A 2 14.80 -15.28 26.68
CA SER A 2 13.55 -15.73 26.05
C SER A 2 12.54 -14.60 25.82
N ASP A 3 12.26 -13.77 26.84
CA ASP A 3 11.23 -12.72 26.75
C ASP A 3 11.52 -11.65 25.68
N ILE A 4 12.79 -11.34 25.44
CA ILE A 4 13.21 -10.35 24.43
C ILE A 4 12.97 -10.90 23.01
N LEU A 5 13.26 -12.19 22.80
CA LEU A 5 13.08 -12.86 21.51
C LEU A 5 11.58 -13.02 21.19
N GLU A 6 10.78 -13.36 22.20
CA GLU A 6 9.33 -13.51 22.09
C GLU A 6 8.64 -12.18 21.75
N ASN A 7 9.05 -11.09 22.39
CA ASN A 7 8.55 -9.74 22.10
C ASN A 7 8.90 -9.27 20.67
N SER A 8 10.14 -9.52 20.22
CA SER A 8 10.53 -9.19 18.83
C SER A 8 9.75 -9.99 17.77
N THR A 9 9.43 -11.25 18.07
CA THR A 9 8.69 -12.13 17.15
C THR A 9 7.25 -11.66 17.02
N TYR A 10 6.63 -11.28 18.13
CA TYR A 10 5.28 -10.71 18.15
C TYR A 10 5.19 -9.41 17.33
N GLN A 11 6.16 -8.50 17.49
CA GLN A 11 6.20 -7.23 16.75
C GLN A 11 6.32 -7.44 15.23
N ILE A 12 7.17 -8.39 14.81
CA ILE A 12 7.28 -8.75 13.38
C ILE A 12 5.96 -9.34 12.87
N GLN A 13 5.31 -10.19 13.64
CA GLN A 13 4.05 -10.81 13.23
C GLN A 13 2.91 -9.78 13.10
N GLU A 14 2.81 -8.85 14.04
CA GLU A 14 1.87 -7.72 13.97
C GLU A 14 2.13 -6.86 12.73
N LEU A 15 3.39 -6.55 12.45
CA LEU A 15 3.79 -5.79 11.27
C LEU A 15 3.39 -6.50 9.97
N LEU A 16 3.67 -7.81 9.86
CA LEU A 16 3.28 -8.62 8.69
C LEU A 16 1.76 -8.59 8.49
N VAL A 17 0.98 -8.77 9.56
CA VAL A 17 -0.49 -8.71 9.49
C VAL A 17 -0.97 -7.34 9.03
N ARG A 18 -0.38 -6.25 9.53
CA ARG A 18 -0.73 -4.88 9.12
C ARG A 18 -0.42 -4.64 7.65
N MET A 19 0.75 -5.07 7.17
CA MET A 19 1.12 -4.96 5.76
C MET A 19 0.16 -5.76 4.87
N GLU A 20 -0.17 -7.01 5.23
CA GLU A 20 -1.13 -7.82 4.47
C GLU A 20 -2.52 -7.18 4.38
N ARG A 21 -3.00 -6.58 5.49
CA ARG A 21 -4.26 -5.84 5.52
C ARG A 21 -4.23 -4.67 4.55
N ASN A 22 -3.18 -3.85 4.60
CA ASN A 22 -3.05 -2.69 3.72
C ASN A 22 -3.02 -3.09 2.24
N ASN A 23 -2.31 -4.16 1.89
CA ASN A 23 -2.28 -4.63 0.51
C ASN A 23 -3.63 -5.17 0.03
N LYS A 24 -4.40 -5.85 0.89
CA LYS A 24 -5.79 -6.24 0.56
C LYS A 24 -6.66 -5.01 0.28
N LEU A 25 -6.48 -3.92 1.03
CA LEU A 25 -7.19 -2.67 0.76
C LEU A 25 -6.77 -2.07 -0.58
N ILE A 26 -5.46 -1.97 -0.86
CA ILE A 26 -4.97 -1.49 -2.16
C ILE A 26 -5.49 -2.32 -3.34
N GLN A 27 -5.54 -3.65 -3.21
CA GLN A 27 -6.11 -4.51 -4.25
C GLN A 27 -7.58 -4.18 -4.51
N ARG A 28 -8.39 -4.01 -3.46
CA ARG A 28 -9.80 -3.59 -3.60
C ARG A 28 -9.95 -2.21 -4.22
N LEU A 29 -9.08 -1.26 -3.87
CA LEU A 29 -9.10 0.07 -4.48
C LEU A 29 -8.72 0.01 -5.96
N ALA A 30 -7.74 -0.81 -6.33
CA ALA A 30 -7.34 -1.02 -7.73
C ALA A 30 -8.46 -1.70 -8.56
N GLU A 31 -9.17 -2.66 -7.97
CA GLU A 31 -10.37 -3.26 -8.57
C GLU A 31 -11.48 -2.21 -8.77
N LYS A 32 -11.76 -1.40 -7.74
CA LYS A 32 -12.74 -0.31 -7.81
C LYS A 32 -12.38 0.69 -8.89
N LEU A 33 -11.10 1.09 -8.97
CA LEU A 33 -10.59 2.00 -10.00
C LEU A 33 -10.72 1.45 -11.43
N SER A 34 -10.85 0.13 -11.57
CA SER A 34 -11.04 -0.54 -12.85
C SER A 34 -12.53 -0.74 -13.20
N SER A 35 -13.45 -0.30 -12.33
CA SER A 35 -14.90 -0.30 -12.57
C SER A 35 -15.30 0.74 -13.61
N TYR A 36 -16.37 0.47 -14.35
CA TYR A 36 -17.01 1.43 -15.28
C TYR A 36 -17.55 2.68 -14.55
N THR A 37 -17.83 2.57 -13.24
CA THR A 37 -18.25 3.70 -12.40
C THR A 37 -17.11 4.69 -12.08
N CYS A 38 -15.88 4.34 -12.47
CA CYS A 38 -14.68 5.14 -12.25
C CYS A 38 -14.05 5.52 -13.60
N GLU A 39 -14.87 5.68 -14.65
CA GLU A 39 -14.37 6.16 -15.94
C GLU A 39 -14.03 7.65 -15.88
N PRO A 40 -12.91 8.07 -16.51
CA PRO A 40 -12.54 9.47 -16.55
C PRO A 40 -13.43 10.22 -17.54
N HIS A 41 -14.01 11.34 -17.11
CA HIS A 41 -14.89 12.17 -17.96
C HIS A 41 -14.14 13.28 -18.71
N ASP A 42 -12.91 13.60 -18.27
CA ASP A 42 -12.05 14.59 -18.89
C ASP A 42 -10.57 14.15 -18.90
N TYR A 43 -9.74 14.93 -19.59
CA TYR A 43 -8.30 14.67 -19.72
C TYR A 43 -7.57 14.62 -18.36
N SER A 44 -7.94 15.50 -17.43
CA SER A 44 -7.33 15.57 -16.08
C SER A 44 -7.64 14.31 -15.27
N CYS A 45 -8.88 13.83 -15.33
CA CYS A 45 -9.31 12.59 -14.73
C CYS A 45 -8.60 11.39 -15.36
N PHE A 46 -8.37 11.41 -16.68
CA PHE A 46 -7.62 10.34 -17.35
C PHE A 46 -6.17 10.27 -16.84
N GLU A 47 -5.48 11.41 -16.70
CA GLU A 47 -4.13 11.45 -16.15
C GLU A 47 -4.09 10.94 -14.70
N LYS A 48 -5.03 11.38 -13.86
CA LYS A 48 -5.15 10.91 -12.46
C LYS A 48 -5.37 9.40 -12.38
N LEU A 49 -6.27 8.87 -13.21
CA LEU A 49 -6.54 7.43 -13.31
C LEU A 49 -5.26 6.66 -13.67
N TYR A 50 -4.51 7.16 -14.65
CA TYR A 50 -3.28 6.53 -15.10
C TYR A 50 -2.21 6.51 -13.99
N GLU A 51 -1.98 7.64 -13.33
CA GLU A 51 -1.02 7.74 -12.24
C GLU A 51 -1.42 6.87 -11.03
N LEU A 52 -2.71 6.79 -10.69
CA LEU A 52 -3.20 5.89 -9.65
C LEU A 52 -2.92 4.42 -9.99
N LYS A 53 -3.24 3.97 -11.21
CA LYS A 53 -2.96 2.60 -11.65
C LYS A 53 -1.48 2.26 -11.57
N ARG A 54 -0.61 3.18 -12.01
CA ARG A 54 0.85 3.03 -11.93
C ARG A 54 1.31 2.93 -10.48
N SER A 55 0.77 3.79 -9.61
CA SER A 55 1.16 3.88 -8.20
C SER A 55 0.70 2.65 -7.40
N PHE A 56 -0.50 2.11 -7.66
CA PHE A 56 -0.95 0.83 -7.11
C PHE A 56 -0.03 -0.33 -7.51
N LYS A 57 0.34 -0.43 -8.80
CA LYS A 57 1.26 -1.48 -9.27
C LYS A 57 2.63 -1.38 -8.60
N ARG A 58 3.14 -0.16 -8.44
CA ARG A 58 4.40 0.09 -7.74
C ARG A 58 4.29 -0.31 -6.27
N TYR A 59 3.23 0.09 -5.58
CA TYR A 59 2.98 -0.26 -4.19
C TYR A 59 2.99 -1.78 -3.97
N THR A 60 2.28 -2.55 -4.79
CA THR A 60 2.27 -4.02 -4.66
C THR A 60 3.65 -4.63 -4.91
N THR A 61 4.44 -4.07 -5.83
CA THR A 61 5.81 -4.52 -6.10
C THR A 61 6.73 -4.24 -4.91
N ASP A 62 6.69 -3.01 -4.39
CA ASP A 62 7.47 -2.58 -3.23
C ASP A 62 7.09 -3.41 -1.99
N GLN A 63 5.79 -3.67 -1.77
CA GLN A 63 5.36 -4.51 -0.67
C GLN A 63 5.91 -5.93 -0.78
N LYS A 64 5.87 -6.55 -1.97
CA LYS A 64 6.41 -7.89 -2.16
C LYS A 64 7.88 -7.94 -1.78
N HIS A 65 8.66 -6.94 -2.21
CA HIS A 65 10.07 -6.82 -1.86
C HIS A 65 10.30 -6.70 -0.34
N ILE A 66 9.56 -5.83 0.34
CA ILE A 66 9.66 -5.66 1.80
C ILE A 66 9.30 -6.97 2.52
N MET A 67 8.22 -7.65 2.11
CA MET A 67 7.77 -8.90 2.71
C MET A 67 8.80 -10.03 2.53
N ASP A 68 9.41 -10.13 1.35
CA ASP A 68 10.46 -11.12 1.07
C ASP A 68 11.68 -10.87 1.97
N ARG A 69 12.08 -9.61 2.16
CA ARG A 69 13.17 -9.22 3.07
C ARG A 69 12.85 -9.50 4.54
N LEU A 70 11.62 -9.23 4.98
CA LEU A 70 11.17 -9.52 6.35
C LEU A 70 11.17 -11.02 6.65
N LYS A 71 10.74 -11.86 5.70
CA LYS A 71 10.71 -13.33 5.86
C LYS A 71 12.11 -13.95 5.89
N GLN A 72 13.09 -13.33 5.24
CA GLN A 72 14.47 -13.84 5.17
C GLN A 72 15.29 -13.57 6.45
N LYS A 73 14.84 -12.69 7.36
CA LYS A 73 15.63 -12.26 8.54
C LYS A 73 14.95 -12.59 9.87
N THR A 74 15.48 -13.59 10.57
CA THR A 74 15.03 -14.03 11.91
C THR A 74 15.81 -13.42 13.08
N LYS A 75 16.81 -12.55 12.85
CA LYS A 75 17.72 -12.12 13.93
C LYS A 75 17.81 -10.61 14.20
N GLN A 76 17.48 -9.74 13.24
CA GLN A 76 17.31 -8.28 13.44
C GLN A 76 16.86 -7.60 12.13
N ILE A 77 15.94 -6.64 12.22
CA ILE A 77 15.53 -5.79 11.11
C ILE A 77 16.62 -4.74 10.88
N PRO A 78 17.19 -4.64 9.67
CA PRO A 78 18.12 -3.57 9.34
C PRO A 78 17.46 -2.19 9.40
N GLU A 79 18.18 -1.16 9.86
CA GLU A 79 17.65 0.20 9.96
C GLU A 79 17.16 0.79 8.62
N ASP A 80 17.70 0.29 7.49
CA ASP A 80 17.22 0.66 6.15
C ASP A 80 15.85 0.04 5.82
N LEU A 81 15.54 -1.15 6.37
CA LEU A 81 14.26 -1.82 6.18
C LEU A 81 13.15 -1.11 6.97
N ASP A 82 13.42 -0.65 8.19
CA ASP A 82 12.45 0.16 8.96
C ASP A 82 12.06 1.45 8.21
N LYS A 83 13.05 2.14 7.62
CA LYS A 83 12.79 3.33 6.79
C LYS A 83 11.99 2.99 5.53
N GLU A 84 12.24 1.83 4.91
CA GLU A 84 11.49 1.34 3.75
C GLU A 84 10.03 1.07 4.13
N ILE A 85 9.79 0.44 5.28
CA ILE A 85 8.46 0.14 5.82
C ILE A 85 7.67 1.42 6.13
N GLU A 86 8.30 2.41 6.79
CA GLU A 86 7.65 3.69 7.09
C GLU A 86 7.29 4.48 5.83
N ARG A 87 8.17 4.46 4.81
CA ARG A 87 7.88 5.02 3.48
C ARG A 87 6.71 4.30 2.84
N HIS A 88 6.66 2.97 2.95
CA HIS A 88 5.58 2.14 2.41
C HIS A 88 4.23 2.46 3.06
N PHE A 89 4.19 2.63 4.39
CA PHE A 89 2.97 3.08 5.08
C PHE A 89 2.55 4.50 4.73
N THR A 90 3.51 5.38 4.47
CA THR A 90 3.22 6.73 4.01
C THR A 90 2.65 6.72 2.60
N HIS A 91 3.21 5.91 1.70
CA HIS A 91 2.70 5.72 0.35
C HIS A 91 1.28 5.12 0.36
N PHE A 92 0.99 4.17 1.24
CA PHE A 92 -0.37 3.65 1.44
C PHE A 92 -1.38 4.76 1.74
N ARG A 93 -1.09 5.60 2.74
CA ARG A 93 -1.97 6.73 3.12
C ARG A 93 -2.13 7.75 1.98
N GLN A 94 -1.09 7.94 1.18
CA GLN A 94 -1.17 8.83 0.02
C GLN A 94 -2.09 8.25 -1.05
N LEU A 95 -1.97 6.95 -1.35
CA LEU A 95 -2.84 6.26 -2.30
C LEU A 95 -4.32 6.29 -1.89
N GLU A 96 -4.62 6.16 -0.60
CA GLU A 96 -5.99 6.33 -0.10
C GLU A 96 -6.53 7.74 -0.41
N LYS A 97 -5.75 8.78 -0.09
CA LYS A 97 -6.13 10.17 -0.37
C LYS A 97 -6.27 10.46 -1.86
N ASP A 98 -5.36 9.95 -2.68
CA ASP A 98 -5.38 10.14 -4.13
C ASP A 98 -6.61 9.46 -4.74
N MET A 99 -6.98 8.28 -4.25
CA MET A 99 -8.20 7.57 -4.64
C MET A 99 -9.45 8.35 -4.22
N ASP A 100 -9.52 8.86 -2.99
CA ASP A 100 -10.64 9.67 -2.53
C ASP A 100 -10.80 10.95 -3.37
N SER A 101 -9.69 11.64 -3.65
CA SER A 101 -9.69 12.82 -4.52
C SER A 101 -10.17 12.49 -5.92
N TYR A 102 -9.72 11.36 -6.49
CA TYR A 102 -10.15 10.92 -7.80
C TYR A 102 -11.65 10.61 -7.84
N LEU A 103 -12.15 9.88 -6.84
CA LEU A 103 -13.56 9.56 -6.72
C LEU A 103 -14.42 10.82 -6.61
N LEU A 104 -14.00 11.81 -5.82
CA LEU A 104 -14.70 13.09 -5.73
C LEU A 104 -14.71 13.86 -7.06
N ASP A 105 -13.67 13.72 -7.88
CA ASP A 105 -13.61 14.37 -9.18
C ASP A 105 -14.45 13.65 -10.23
N THR A 106 -14.59 12.32 -10.14
CA THR A 106 -15.45 11.53 -11.02
C THR A 106 -16.92 11.59 -10.61
N ASP A 107 -17.23 11.69 -9.32
CA ASP A 107 -18.60 11.69 -8.78
C ASP A 107 -19.29 13.06 -8.89
N LYS A 108 -18.55 14.12 -9.20
CA LYS A 108 -19.11 15.47 -9.48
C LYS A 108 -20.10 15.51 -10.66
N TYR A 109 -20.19 14.43 -11.44
CA TYR A 109 -21.06 14.32 -12.61
C TYR A 109 -21.90 13.02 -12.65
N SER A 110 -21.96 12.26 -11.55
CA SER A 110 -22.85 11.10 -11.38
C SER A 110 -24.30 11.51 -11.14
#